data_AF-A0A4W3I526-F1
#
_entry.id   AF-A0A4W3I526-F1
#
_cell.length_a   1.000
_cell.length_b   1.000
_cell.length_c   1.000
_cell.angle_alpha   90.00
_cell.angle_beta   90.00
_cell.angle_gamma   90.00
#
_symmetry.space_group_name_H-M   'P 1'
#
loop_
_entity.id
_entity.type
_entity.pdbx_description
1 polymer ?
#
loop_
_entity_poly.entity_id
_entity_poly.type
_entity_poly.pdbx_seq_one_letter_code
_entity_poly.pdbx_strand_id
1 'polypeptide(L)'
;MNVLLFKCTKMLSYSIGERDYKISSLPLLFMIIVFLLFRLQLDYCSSLKNLQSVSGRSNYKFIQGDICDKYFVKLLFGTEKIDVVLHFAAQTHVDQSFWRSEEFTNVNVGGTHILVNTAYEVNVEKFIHVSTDEVYGGSINEEFNEASPKRPTNPYAVSKAASECIVMSYWESYRFPVVIARSSNVYGPHQYPEKVIPKFIALLQHNRKCCIHGTGVQARHFLYATDVAQAFLTLLEKGEPGEIYNIGTNFEMSIIQLAKELVHLIKDTVSESEMELWIEHVQDRPSNDLRYPMNSKKLHKLGWRPKVVWEDGIRKTIEWYQANFHNWTDAEKALDPFPSAALYKIRQPNFVLFTLAK
;
A
#
# COMPACT_ATOMS: atom_id res chain seq x y z
N MET A 1 6.44 0.25 5.37
CA MET A 1 6.20 0.87 4.04
C MET A 1 7.57 1.00 3.40
N ASN A 2 7.78 0.48 2.18
CA ASN A 2 9.12 0.09 1.74
C ASN A 2 9.39 0.49 0.28
N VAL A 3 10.61 0.83 -0.09
CA VAL A 3 11.04 0.73 -1.51
C VAL A 3 11.71 -0.64 -1.69
N LEU A 4 11.60 -1.24 -2.86
CA LEU A 4 12.40 -2.40 -3.26
C LEU A 4 13.21 -1.95 -4.50
N LEU A 5 14.54 -2.06 -4.45
CA LEU A 5 15.42 -1.61 -5.55
C LEU A 5 16.22 -2.78 -6.07
N PHE A 6 15.91 -3.26 -7.27
CA PHE A 6 16.60 -4.41 -7.83
C PHE A 6 17.81 -3.96 -8.66
N LYS A 7 18.87 -4.76 -8.55
CA LYS A 7 20.07 -4.66 -9.38
C LYS A 7 20.20 -5.96 -10.17
N CYS A 8 20.10 -5.87 -11.49
CA CYS A 8 20.49 -6.92 -12.40
C CYS A 8 21.91 -6.63 -12.90
N THR A 9 22.91 -7.33 -12.36
CA THR A 9 24.20 -7.44 -13.06
C THR A 9 23.98 -8.21 -14.36
N LYS A 10 23.69 -7.48 -15.44
CA LYS A 10 23.82 -8.00 -16.80
C LYS A 10 25.26 -8.49 -16.98
N MET A 11 25.47 -9.80 -17.09
CA MET A 11 26.61 -10.30 -17.87
C MET A 11 26.28 -10.03 -19.34
N LEU A 12 26.52 -8.81 -19.80
CA LEU A 12 26.35 -8.42 -21.20
C LEU A 12 27.56 -8.94 -22.00
N SER A 13 27.36 -10.02 -22.74
CA SER A 13 28.05 -10.20 -24.01
C SER A 13 27.43 -9.23 -25.02
N TYR A 14 28.20 -8.27 -25.50
CA TYR A 14 27.76 -7.26 -26.47
C TYR A 14 27.56 -7.85 -27.87
N SER A 15 26.45 -7.50 -28.52
CA SER A 15 26.35 -7.42 -29.98
C SER A 15 25.55 -6.18 -30.34
N ILE A 16 26.17 -5.26 -31.07
CA ILE A 16 25.59 -4.00 -31.54
C ILE A 16 24.69 -4.32 -32.74
N GLY A 17 23.38 -4.02 -32.64
CA GLY A 17 22.47 -4.10 -33.78
C GLY A 17 21.00 -4.04 -33.39
N GLU A 18 20.36 -2.92 -33.71
CA GLU A 18 18.91 -2.64 -33.73
C GLU A 18 18.11 -2.71 -32.41
N ARG A 19 17.24 -1.70 -32.23
CA ARG A 19 16.50 -1.39 -31.00
C ARG A 19 15.35 -2.38 -30.79
N ASP A 20 15.66 -3.57 -30.32
CA ASP A 20 14.70 -4.48 -29.71
C ASP A 20 14.94 -4.53 -28.20
N TYR A 21 14.00 -3.96 -27.43
CA TYR A 21 13.97 -4.11 -25.98
C TYR A 21 13.50 -5.53 -25.62
N LYS A 22 14.40 -6.51 -25.71
CA LYS A 22 14.21 -7.85 -25.13
C LYS A 22 14.93 -7.90 -23.78
N ILE A 23 14.15 -7.91 -22.70
CA ILE A 23 14.61 -8.42 -21.42
C ILE A 23 14.80 -9.93 -21.61
N SER A 24 16.02 -10.36 -21.88
CA SER A 24 16.36 -11.79 -22.00
C SER A 24 16.03 -12.48 -20.67
N SER A 25 15.35 -13.63 -20.75
CA SER A 25 14.84 -14.46 -19.66
C SER A 25 15.96 -15.13 -18.85
N LEU A 26 16.86 -14.34 -18.29
CA LEU A 26 17.74 -14.81 -17.23
C LEU A 26 16.93 -14.88 -15.93
N PRO A 27 17.08 -15.92 -15.10
CA PRO A 27 16.52 -15.90 -13.76
C PRO A 27 17.00 -14.62 -13.07
N LEU A 28 16.10 -13.87 -12.44
CA LEU A 28 16.43 -12.71 -11.57
C LEU A 28 17.36 -13.19 -10.45
N LEU A 29 18.62 -13.40 -10.77
CA LEU A 29 19.69 -13.51 -9.80
C LEU A 29 20.03 -12.07 -9.43
N PHE A 30 20.08 -11.82 -8.13
CA PHE A 30 20.41 -10.53 -7.47
C PHE A 30 19.20 -9.64 -7.16
N MET A 31 18.76 -9.71 -5.90
CA MET A 31 17.59 -9.02 -5.35
C MET A 31 18.04 -8.07 -4.24
N ILE A 32 18.76 -7.01 -4.58
CA ILE A 32 18.97 -5.94 -3.59
C ILE A 32 17.56 -5.49 -3.15
N ILE A 33 17.30 -5.43 -1.85
CA ILE A 33 16.03 -4.90 -1.35
C ILE A 33 16.36 -3.71 -0.47
N VAL A 34 16.46 -2.54 -1.08
CA VAL A 34 16.76 -1.30 -0.36
C VAL A 34 15.52 -0.76 0.34
N PHE A 35 15.40 -1.02 1.64
CA PHE A 35 14.34 -0.49 2.50
C PHE A 35 14.51 1.00 2.83
N LEU A 36 14.05 1.87 1.92
CA LEU A 36 13.97 3.29 2.22
C LEU A 36 12.87 3.57 3.25
N LEU A 37 13.26 4.14 4.38
CA LEU A 37 12.45 4.44 5.55
C LEU A 37 12.46 5.93 5.83
N PHE A 38 11.28 6.41 6.17
CA PHE A 38 10.99 7.79 6.53
C PHE A 38 11.68 8.17 7.85
N ARG A 39 12.40 9.31 7.87
CA ARG A 39 13.19 9.82 9.02
C ARG A 39 14.27 8.85 9.51
N LEU A 40 15.19 9.34 10.34
CA LEU A 40 16.37 8.60 10.84
C LEU A 40 16.07 7.35 11.71
N GLN A 41 14.81 6.89 11.78
CA GLN A 41 14.33 5.73 12.54
C GLN A 41 13.31 4.93 11.71
N LEU A 42 13.23 3.61 11.93
CA LEU A 42 12.13 2.79 11.41
C LEU A 42 10.78 3.41 11.82
N ASP A 43 9.89 3.63 10.84
CA ASP A 43 8.53 4.11 11.11
C ASP A 43 7.75 3.07 11.95
N TYR A 44 6.77 3.53 12.73
CA TYR A 44 6.03 2.71 13.71
C TYR A 44 5.42 1.44 13.08
N CYS A 45 4.95 1.56 11.83
CA CYS A 45 4.33 0.47 11.09
C CYS A 45 5.32 -0.53 10.46
N SER A 46 6.63 -0.32 10.65
CA SER A 46 7.70 -1.09 10.01
C SER A 46 8.47 -1.93 11.04
N SER A 47 8.82 -3.17 10.68
CA SER A 47 9.59 -4.07 11.56
C SER A 47 10.62 -4.85 10.76
N LEU A 48 11.88 -4.84 11.21
CA LEU A 48 12.94 -5.67 10.63
C LEU A 48 12.67 -7.17 10.80
N LYS A 49 11.80 -7.55 11.75
CA LYS A 49 11.37 -8.94 11.90
C LYS A 49 10.70 -9.48 10.63
N ASN A 50 10.02 -8.61 9.88
CA ASN A 50 9.41 -8.96 8.59
C ASN A 50 10.45 -9.42 7.54
N LEU A 51 11.73 -9.14 7.76
CA LEU A 51 12.83 -9.39 6.82
C LEU A 51 13.77 -10.49 7.30
N GLN A 52 13.52 -11.10 8.46
CA GLN A 52 14.38 -12.12 9.04
C GLN A 52 14.58 -13.33 8.11
N SER A 53 13.55 -13.71 7.36
CA SER A 53 13.62 -14.84 6.42
C SER A 53 14.54 -14.60 5.22
N VAL A 54 14.92 -13.34 4.97
CA VAL A 54 15.76 -12.94 3.84
C VAL A 54 17.07 -12.24 4.25
N SER A 55 17.23 -11.87 5.53
CA SER A 55 18.34 -11.03 6.01
C SER A 55 19.72 -11.65 5.81
N GLY A 56 19.83 -12.97 5.85
CA GLY A 56 21.08 -13.71 5.64
C GLY A 56 21.40 -14.05 4.18
N ARG A 57 20.54 -13.67 3.22
CA ARG A 57 20.77 -14.02 1.82
C ARG A 57 21.83 -13.11 1.22
N SER A 58 22.79 -13.70 0.49
CA SER A 58 23.88 -12.96 -0.18
C SER A 58 23.39 -11.92 -1.19
N ASN A 59 22.18 -12.14 -1.72
CA ASN A 59 21.56 -11.25 -2.67
C ASN A 59 20.64 -10.22 -2.02
N TYR A 60 20.59 -10.08 -0.69
CA TYR A 60 19.76 -9.11 0.05
C TYR A 60 20.64 -8.05 0.73
N LYS A 61 20.15 -6.81 0.79
CA LYS A 61 20.82 -5.72 1.51
C LYS A 61 19.81 -4.73 2.05
N PHE A 62 19.74 -4.58 3.37
CA PHE A 62 18.95 -3.54 4.01
C PHE A 62 19.73 -2.20 3.99
N ILE A 63 19.08 -1.12 3.57
CA ILE A 63 19.64 0.23 3.61
C ILE A 63 18.57 1.16 4.16
N GLN A 64 18.77 1.66 5.36
CA GLN A 64 17.88 2.64 5.98
C GLN A 64 18.19 4.05 5.45
N GLY A 65 17.17 4.75 4.96
CA GLY A 65 17.27 6.16 4.58
C GLY A 65 15.99 6.70 3.98
N ASP A 66 15.84 8.02 3.93
CA ASP A 66 14.57 8.70 3.60
C ASP A 66 14.48 9.05 2.12
N ILE A 67 13.36 8.73 1.47
CA ILE A 67 13.09 9.13 0.07
C ILE A 67 12.95 10.65 -0.10
N CYS A 68 12.68 11.37 0.99
CA CYS A 68 12.66 12.83 1.02
C CYS A 68 14.06 13.44 1.12
N ASP A 69 15.10 12.66 1.44
CA ASP A 69 16.48 13.13 1.46
C ASP A 69 17.11 12.95 0.07
N LYS A 70 17.11 14.06 -0.69
CA LYS A 70 17.69 14.11 -2.03
C LYS A 70 19.16 13.70 -2.09
N TYR A 71 19.97 14.05 -1.09
CA TYR A 71 21.39 13.72 -1.10
C TYR A 71 21.60 12.23 -0.88
N PHE A 72 20.88 11.66 0.10
CA PHE A 72 20.90 10.23 0.37
C PHE A 72 20.43 9.43 -0.86
N VAL A 73 19.32 9.81 -1.49
CA VAL A 73 18.80 9.13 -2.69
C VAL A 73 19.83 9.19 -3.82
N LYS A 74 20.44 10.35 -4.09
CA LYS A 74 21.49 10.46 -5.13
C LYS A 74 22.71 9.58 -4.83
N LEU A 75 23.17 9.58 -3.59
CA LEU A 75 24.29 8.73 -3.16
C LEU A 75 23.97 7.26 -3.38
N LEU A 76 22.79 6.81 -2.96
CA LEU A 76 22.33 5.43 -3.09
C LEU A 76 22.33 4.94 -4.53
N PHE A 77 21.75 5.71 -5.45
CA PHE A 77 21.74 5.35 -6.87
C PHE A 77 23.16 5.31 -7.45
N GLY A 78 24.03 6.24 -7.03
CA GLY A 78 25.43 6.28 -7.43
C GLY A 78 26.27 5.09 -6.94
N THR A 79 26.02 4.60 -5.71
CA THR A 79 26.81 3.50 -5.12
C THR A 79 26.29 2.13 -5.49
N GLU A 80 24.97 1.92 -5.53
CA GLU A 80 24.40 0.58 -5.70
C GLU A 80 24.27 0.17 -7.17
N LYS A 81 24.22 1.12 -8.13
CA LYS A 81 23.92 0.88 -9.55
C LYS A 81 22.60 0.13 -9.72
N ILE A 82 21.50 0.84 -9.52
CA ILE A 82 20.14 0.28 -9.51
C ILE A 82 19.58 0.22 -10.95
N ASP A 83 19.07 -0.93 -11.36
CA ASP A 83 18.49 -1.13 -12.69
C ASP A 83 16.95 -1.05 -12.67
N VAL A 84 16.32 -1.43 -11.55
CA VAL A 84 14.86 -1.41 -11.42
C VAL A 84 14.43 -0.89 -10.05
N VAL A 85 13.40 -0.05 -10.03
CA VAL A 85 12.80 0.51 -8.81
C VAL A 85 11.37 0.00 -8.68
N LEU A 86 11.03 -0.59 -7.54
CA LEU A 86 9.65 -0.83 -7.09
C LEU A 86 9.37 0.07 -5.88
N HIS A 87 8.53 1.07 -6.08
CA HIS A 87 8.30 2.11 -5.08
C HIS A 87 7.01 1.86 -4.28
N PHE A 88 7.11 1.29 -3.07
CA PHE A 88 6.00 1.19 -2.11
C PHE A 88 6.11 2.17 -0.92
N ALA A 89 7.14 3.01 -0.86
CA ALA A 89 7.29 3.94 0.26
C ALA A 89 6.26 5.06 0.17
N ALA A 90 5.59 5.31 1.28
CA ALA A 90 4.51 6.28 1.39
C ALA A 90 4.17 6.50 2.88
N GLN A 91 3.16 7.32 3.15
CA GLN A 91 2.26 7.26 4.30
C GLN A 91 0.92 6.69 3.82
N THR A 92 0.35 5.67 4.52
CA THR A 92 -0.83 4.91 4.04
C THR A 92 -2.07 4.96 4.92
N HIS A 93 -1.99 5.45 6.15
CA HIS A 93 -3.14 5.35 7.04
C HIS A 93 -4.16 6.46 6.75
N VAL A 94 -5.25 6.10 6.06
CA VAL A 94 -6.33 7.03 5.68
C VAL A 94 -6.81 7.86 6.88
N ASP A 95 -7.02 7.24 8.05
CA ASP A 95 -7.46 7.95 9.25
C ASP A 95 -6.47 9.04 9.67
N GLN A 96 -5.17 8.74 9.71
CA GLN A 96 -4.14 9.74 10.03
C GLN A 96 -4.06 10.86 9.00
N SER A 97 -4.37 10.57 7.73
CA SER A 97 -4.31 11.55 6.64
C SER A 97 -5.26 12.73 6.84
N PHE A 98 -6.41 12.53 7.52
CA PHE A 98 -7.32 13.62 7.85
C PHE A 98 -6.75 14.62 8.84
N TRP A 99 -5.75 14.22 9.64
CA TRP A 99 -5.14 15.01 10.71
C TRP A 99 -3.75 15.52 10.35
N ARG A 100 -3.00 14.76 9.56
CA ARG A 100 -1.59 15.03 9.20
C ARG A 100 -1.41 15.10 7.69
N SER A 101 -2.35 15.71 6.96
CA SER A 101 -2.38 15.71 5.49
C SER A 101 -1.10 16.26 4.83
N GLU A 102 -0.46 17.26 5.44
CA GLU A 102 0.80 17.83 4.94
C GLU A 102 1.93 16.79 4.87
N GLU A 103 2.02 15.91 5.86
CA GLU A 103 3.02 14.83 5.89
C GLU A 103 2.79 13.81 4.79
N PHE A 104 1.53 13.49 4.48
CA PHE A 104 1.18 12.65 3.34
C PHE A 104 1.63 13.28 2.03
N THR A 105 1.43 14.58 1.84
CA THR A 105 1.93 15.30 0.66
C THR A 105 3.45 15.27 0.59
N ASN A 106 4.14 15.61 1.67
CA ASN A 106 5.61 15.67 1.71
C ASN A 106 6.22 14.31 1.32
N VAL A 107 5.71 13.22 1.89
CA VAL A 107 6.24 11.87 1.62
C VAL A 107 5.76 11.33 0.27
N ASN A 108 4.45 11.27 0.07
CA ASN A 108 3.89 10.56 -1.09
C ASN A 108 4.13 11.32 -2.38
N VAL A 109 4.12 12.65 -2.34
CA VAL A 109 4.33 13.49 -3.53
C VAL A 109 5.79 13.90 -3.62
N GLY A 110 6.31 14.57 -2.58
CA GLY A 110 7.68 15.08 -2.56
C GLY A 110 8.74 13.98 -2.65
N GLY A 111 8.63 12.95 -1.80
CA GLY A 111 9.53 11.80 -1.82
C GLY A 111 9.48 11.02 -3.13
N THR A 112 8.28 10.80 -3.70
CA THR A 112 8.14 10.17 -5.03
C THR A 112 8.82 10.99 -6.11
N HIS A 113 8.66 12.32 -6.09
CA HIS A 113 9.28 13.20 -7.09
C HIS A 113 10.81 13.12 -7.03
N ILE A 114 11.39 13.16 -5.83
CA ILE A 114 12.84 12.98 -5.67
C ILE A 114 13.29 11.63 -6.24
N LEU A 115 12.59 10.55 -5.88
CA LEU A 115 12.96 9.20 -6.26
C LEU A 115 12.86 8.97 -7.78
N VAL A 116 11.75 9.35 -8.41
CA VAL A 116 11.56 9.20 -9.87
C VAL A 116 12.52 10.09 -10.65
N ASN A 117 12.78 11.31 -10.17
CA ASN A 117 13.76 12.20 -10.80
C ASN A 117 15.17 11.61 -10.77
N THR A 118 15.62 11.10 -9.63
CA THR A 118 16.94 10.47 -9.53
C THR A 118 17.02 9.19 -10.35
N ALA A 119 15.98 8.36 -10.36
CA ALA A 119 15.91 7.16 -11.20
C ALA A 119 16.00 7.51 -12.70
N TYR A 120 15.38 8.61 -13.12
CA TYR A 120 15.49 9.14 -14.48
C TYR A 120 16.91 9.65 -14.78
N GLU A 121 17.51 10.48 -13.90
CA GLU A 121 18.86 11.05 -14.08
C GLU A 121 19.93 9.95 -14.29
N VAL A 122 19.75 8.78 -13.69
CA VAL A 122 20.70 7.64 -13.77
C VAL A 122 20.26 6.54 -14.74
N ASN A 123 19.21 6.76 -15.52
CA ASN A 123 18.70 5.83 -16.54
C ASN A 123 18.34 4.43 -16.00
N VAL A 124 17.58 4.38 -14.90
CA VAL A 124 16.94 3.14 -14.43
C VAL A 124 16.13 2.50 -15.56
N GLU A 125 16.26 1.19 -15.74
CA GLU A 125 15.62 0.43 -16.83
C GLU A 125 14.12 0.27 -16.65
N LYS A 126 13.61 0.28 -15.41
CA LYS A 126 12.17 0.20 -15.10
C LYS A 126 11.83 0.81 -13.75
N PHE A 127 10.78 1.62 -13.68
CA PHE A 127 10.28 2.23 -12.44
C PHE A 127 8.81 1.85 -12.22
N ILE A 128 8.53 0.95 -11.29
CA ILE A 128 7.16 0.56 -10.93
C ILE A 128 6.70 1.35 -9.70
N HIS A 129 5.71 2.20 -9.89
CA HIS A 129 5.08 2.99 -8.83
C HIS A 129 3.85 2.29 -8.28
N VAL A 130 3.85 2.02 -6.98
CA VAL A 130 2.71 1.38 -6.31
C VAL A 130 1.73 2.43 -5.84
N SER A 131 0.49 2.30 -6.28
CA SER A 131 -0.65 3.16 -5.99
C SER A 131 -1.83 2.35 -5.45
N THR A 132 -3.00 2.96 -5.39
CA THR A 132 -4.20 2.42 -4.73
C THR A 132 -5.44 2.62 -5.60
N ASP A 133 -6.47 1.79 -5.43
CA ASP A 133 -7.78 1.96 -6.05
C ASP A 133 -8.51 3.22 -5.56
N GLU A 134 -8.22 3.71 -4.35
CA GLU A 134 -8.82 4.92 -3.78
C GLU A 134 -8.59 6.18 -4.65
N VAL A 135 -7.62 6.16 -5.57
CA VAL A 135 -7.41 7.27 -6.53
C VAL A 135 -8.61 7.48 -7.45
N TYR A 136 -9.40 6.44 -7.70
CA TYR A 136 -10.63 6.54 -8.48
C TYR A 136 -11.78 7.20 -7.70
N GLY A 137 -11.73 7.17 -6.37
CA GLY A 137 -12.85 7.51 -5.48
C GLY A 137 -13.88 6.39 -5.36
N GLY A 138 -14.94 6.62 -4.58
CA GLY A 138 -16.02 5.66 -4.37
C GLY A 138 -17.01 5.58 -5.53
N SER A 139 -17.57 4.39 -5.76
CA SER A 139 -18.64 4.17 -6.74
C SER A 139 -19.61 3.08 -6.30
N ILE A 140 -20.91 3.27 -6.58
CA ILE A 140 -21.97 2.28 -6.34
C ILE A 140 -22.33 1.54 -7.64
N ASN A 141 -22.30 2.23 -8.78
CA ASN A 141 -22.87 1.77 -10.04
C ASN A 141 -21.83 1.48 -11.13
N GLU A 142 -20.63 2.04 -11.03
CA GLU A 142 -19.58 1.96 -12.04
C GLU A 142 -18.42 1.12 -11.52
N GLU A 143 -17.94 0.15 -12.31
CA GLU A 143 -16.68 -0.56 -12.08
C GLU A 143 -15.55 0.16 -12.81
N PHE A 144 -14.46 0.46 -12.11
CA PHE A 144 -13.33 1.21 -12.67
C PHE A 144 -12.33 0.32 -13.41
N ASN A 145 -11.78 0.87 -14.49
CA ASN A 145 -10.62 0.33 -15.21
C ASN A 145 -9.50 1.38 -15.22
N GLU A 146 -8.36 1.06 -15.84
CA GLU A 146 -7.19 1.93 -15.80
C GLU A 146 -7.36 3.30 -16.49
N ALA A 147 -8.35 3.41 -17.39
CA ALA A 147 -8.73 4.67 -18.06
C ALA A 147 -9.75 5.50 -17.27
N SER A 148 -10.31 4.96 -16.18
CA SER A 148 -11.27 5.69 -15.34
C SER A 148 -10.63 6.95 -14.71
N PRO A 149 -11.41 8.03 -14.52
CA PRO A 149 -10.89 9.29 -14.01
C PRO A 149 -10.46 9.16 -12.54
N LYS A 150 -9.47 9.96 -12.14
CA LYS A 150 -9.06 10.08 -10.74
C LYS A 150 -9.99 11.06 -10.02
N ARG A 151 -10.68 10.60 -8.97
CA ARG A 151 -11.58 11.41 -8.13
C ARG A 151 -11.38 11.10 -6.64
N PRO A 152 -10.16 11.24 -6.10
CA PRO A 152 -9.86 10.88 -4.71
C PRO A 152 -10.67 11.73 -3.73
N THR A 153 -11.16 11.11 -2.66
CA THR A 153 -12.10 11.73 -1.69
C THR A 153 -11.50 11.94 -0.30
N ASN A 154 -10.23 11.56 -0.10
CA ASN A 154 -9.50 11.71 1.16
C ASN A 154 -8.04 12.15 0.93
N PRO A 155 -7.37 12.78 1.92
CA PRO A 155 -6.02 13.32 1.74
C PRO A 155 -4.96 12.29 1.34
N TYR A 156 -5.05 11.05 1.84
CA TYR A 156 -4.18 9.96 1.41
C TYR A 156 -4.34 9.68 -0.09
N ALA A 157 -5.57 9.44 -0.55
CA ALA A 157 -5.87 9.17 -1.95
C ALA A 157 -5.46 10.33 -2.87
N VAL A 158 -5.65 11.58 -2.44
CA VAL A 158 -5.19 12.78 -3.16
C VAL A 158 -3.68 12.75 -3.33
N SER A 159 -2.93 12.48 -2.27
CA SER A 159 -1.47 12.43 -2.32
C SER A 159 -0.96 11.30 -3.25
N LYS A 160 -1.65 10.14 -3.28
CA LYS A 160 -1.34 9.05 -4.21
C LYS A 160 -1.65 9.43 -5.65
N ALA A 161 -2.82 10.01 -5.92
CA ALA A 161 -3.19 10.49 -7.25
C ALA A 161 -2.21 11.56 -7.78
N ALA A 162 -1.77 12.50 -6.93
CA ALA A 162 -0.76 13.49 -7.27
C ALA A 162 0.60 12.83 -7.62
N SER A 163 1.02 11.83 -6.84
CA SER A 163 2.25 11.07 -7.12
C SER A 163 2.20 10.34 -8.47
N GLU A 164 1.03 9.81 -8.88
CA GLU A 164 0.85 9.21 -10.19
C GLU A 164 1.03 10.22 -11.33
N CYS A 165 0.48 11.43 -11.18
CA CYS A 165 0.64 12.48 -12.18
C CYS A 165 2.11 12.87 -12.38
N ILE A 166 2.88 12.93 -11.29
CA ILE A 166 4.33 13.17 -11.35
C ILE A 166 5.02 12.02 -12.07
N VAL A 167 4.78 10.77 -11.68
CA VAL A 167 5.46 9.61 -12.31
C VAL A 167 5.12 9.52 -13.80
N MET A 168 3.85 9.69 -14.17
CA MET A 168 3.44 9.64 -15.58
C MET A 168 4.01 10.79 -16.42
N SER A 169 4.27 11.96 -15.85
CA SER A 169 4.85 13.06 -16.63
C SER A 169 6.25 12.72 -17.15
N TYR A 170 7.00 11.85 -16.47
CA TYR A 170 8.31 11.37 -16.94
C TYR A 170 8.19 10.42 -18.14
N TRP A 171 7.10 9.66 -18.23
CA TRP A 171 6.79 8.90 -19.44
C TRP A 171 6.39 9.82 -20.60
N GLU A 172 5.46 10.75 -20.35
CA GLU A 172 4.95 11.61 -21.42
C GLU A 172 6.02 12.54 -21.97
N SER A 173 6.88 13.08 -21.10
CA SER A 173 7.89 14.07 -21.49
C SER A 173 9.19 13.44 -21.96
N TYR A 174 9.59 12.30 -21.38
CA TYR A 174 10.94 11.74 -21.57
C TYR A 174 10.95 10.27 -21.97
N ARG A 175 9.79 9.61 -22.08
CA ARG A 175 9.66 8.16 -22.31
C ARG A 175 10.45 7.33 -21.28
N PHE A 176 10.61 7.86 -20.06
CA PHE A 176 11.20 7.12 -18.94
C PHE A 176 10.31 5.91 -18.61
N PRO A 177 10.85 4.68 -18.50
CA PRO A 177 10.05 3.45 -18.44
C PRO A 177 9.37 3.22 -17.09
N VAL A 178 8.32 4.01 -16.84
CA VAL A 178 7.48 3.90 -15.63
C VAL A 178 6.32 2.93 -15.85
N VAL A 179 5.86 2.28 -14.79
CA VAL A 179 4.63 1.49 -14.74
C VAL A 179 3.89 1.87 -13.46
N ILE A 180 2.57 2.04 -13.51
CA ILE A 180 1.77 2.30 -12.31
C ILE A 180 0.91 1.09 -11.98
N ALA A 181 0.94 0.67 -10.72
CA ALA A 181 0.14 -0.44 -10.22
C ALA A 181 -0.86 0.06 -9.18
N ARG A 182 -2.16 -0.02 -9.44
CA ARG A 182 -3.22 0.35 -8.48
C ARG A 182 -3.79 -0.91 -7.84
N SER A 183 -3.58 -1.11 -6.55
CA SER A 183 -4.05 -2.31 -5.84
C SER A 183 -5.33 -2.03 -5.06
N SER A 184 -6.19 -3.05 -4.91
CA SER A 184 -7.25 -3.02 -3.89
C SER A 184 -6.69 -3.27 -2.49
N ASN A 185 -7.56 -3.31 -1.48
CA ASN A 185 -7.20 -3.57 -0.09
C ASN A 185 -6.43 -4.88 0.07
N VAL A 186 -5.15 -4.75 0.43
CA VAL A 186 -4.28 -5.90 0.68
C VAL A 186 -4.44 -6.37 2.12
N TYR A 187 -4.48 -7.69 2.32
CA TYR A 187 -4.47 -8.31 3.64
C TYR A 187 -3.51 -9.51 3.70
N GLY A 188 -3.08 -9.87 4.90
CA GLY A 188 -2.22 -11.02 5.12
C GLY A 188 -1.19 -10.80 6.24
N PRO A 189 -0.26 -11.75 6.40
CA PRO A 189 0.87 -11.63 7.31
C PRO A 189 1.65 -10.30 7.17
N HIS A 190 2.28 -9.85 8.25
CA HIS A 190 3.13 -8.65 8.30
C HIS A 190 2.43 -7.30 8.08
N GLN A 191 1.09 -7.24 8.12
CA GLN A 191 0.36 -5.96 8.08
C GLN A 191 0.31 -5.32 9.48
N TYR A 192 0.59 -4.03 9.60
CA TYR A 192 0.55 -3.37 10.90
C TYR A 192 -0.89 -3.39 11.50
N PRO A 193 -1.09 -3.70 12.80
CA PRO A 193 -2.41 -3.90 13.42
C PRO A 193 -3.27 -2.62 13.60
N GLU A 194 -3.03 -1.59 12.80
CA GLU A 194 -3.95 -0.45 12.65
C GLU A 194 -4.99 -0.69 11.54
N LYS A 195 -4.68 -1.55 10.56
CA LYS A 195 -5.57 -1.83 9.42
C LYS A 195 -6.71 -2.74 9.87
N VAL A 196 -7.86 -2.68 9.19
CA VAL A 196 -9.11 -3.27 9.67
C VAL A 196 -9.02 -4.75 10.05
N ILE A 197 -8.53 -5.62 9.15
CA ILE A 197 -8.39 -7.07 9.40
C ILE A 197 -7.46 -7.35 10.59
N PRO A 198 -6.19 -6.90 10.59
CA PRO A 198 -5.30 -7.23 11.69
C PRO A 198 -5.70 -6.56 13.02
N LYS A 199 -6.33 -5.38 12.97
CA LYS A 199 -6.89 -4.73 14.15
C LYS A 199 -8.02 -5.54 14.76
N PHE A 200 -8.97 -6.01 13.95
CA PHE A 200 -10.10 -6.83 14.44
C PHE A 200 -9.61 -8.17 14.99
N ILE A 201 -8.70 -8.84 14.30
CA ILE A 201 -8.08 -10.09 14.79
C ILE A 201 -7.45 -9.85 16.17
N ALA A 202 -6.61 -8.82 16.29
CA ALA A 202 -5.93 -8.52 17.54
C ALA A 202 -6.89 -8.09 18.66
N LEU A 203 -7.88 -7.24 18.38
CA LEU A 203 -8.91 -6.86 19.37
C LEU A 203 -9.63 -8.09 19.92
N LEU A 204 -10.09 -8.98 19.04
CA LEU A 204 -10.80 -10.20 19.44
C LEU A 204 -9.89 -11.13 20.26
N GLN A 205 -8.63 -11.31 19.86
CA GLN A 205 -7.65 -12.09 20.64
C GLN A 205 -7.40 -11.53 22.04
N HIS A 206 -7.51 -10.20 22.21
CA HIS A 206 -7.37 -9.51 23.50
C HIS A 206 -8.71 -9.31 24.24
N ASN A 207 -9.77 -10.01 23.83
CA ASN A 207 -11.12 -9.90 24.40
C ASN A 207 -11.69 -8.47 24.37
N ARG A 208 -11.37 -7.72 23.32
CA ARG A 208 -11.90 -6.38 23.02
C ARG A 208 -12.85 -6.44 21.84
N LYS A 209 -13.77 -5.46 21.77
CA LYS A 209 -14.74 -5.34 20.68
C LYS A 209 -14.10 -4.80 19.42
N CYS A 210 -14.60 -5.21 18.26
CA CYS A 210 -14.30 -4.61 16.96
C CYS A 210 -15.00 -3.25 16.86
N CYS A 211 -14.23 -2.16 16.85
CA CYS A 211 -14.76 -0.81 16.64
C CYS A 211 -14.99 -0.56 15.14
N ILE A 212 -16.25 -0.39 14.73
CA ILE A 212 -16.67 -0.17 13.33
C ILE A 212 -17.05 1.29 13.13
N HIS A 213 -16.45 1.94 12.13
CA HIS A 213 -16.82 3.30 11.73
C HIS A 213 -18.21 3.34 11.11
N GLY A 214 -19.07 4.23 11.62
CA GLY A 214 -20.45 4.38 11.12
C GLY A 214 -21.22 3.06 11.25
N THR A 215 -21.99 2.70 10.22
CA THR A 215 -22.76 1.45 10.19
C THR A 215 -21.95 0.23 9.71
N GLY A 216 -20.72 0.42 9.20
CA GLY A 216 -19.90 -0.66 8.66
C GLY A 216 -20.36 -1.22 7.30
N VAL A 217 -21.31 -0.56 6.64
CA VAL A 217 -21.83 -0.98 5.32
C VAL A 217 -20.84 -0.75 4.18
N GLN A 218 -19.75 -0.04 4.44
CA GLN A 218 -18.71 0.17 3.43
C GLN A 218 -18.07 -1.16 3.07
N ALA A 219 -17.95 -1.45 1.77
CA ALA A 219 -17.41 -2.69 1.25
C ALA A 219 -16.08 -2.47 0.55
N ARG A 220 -15.20 -3.46 0.66
CA ARG A 220 -13.84 -3.43 0.11
C ARG A 220 -13.54 -4.73 -0.61
N HIS A 221 -12.70 -4.62 -1.65
CA HIS A 221 -12.17 -5.78 -2.35
C HIS A 221 -10.89 -6.25 -1.67
N PHE A 222 -10.92 -7.42 -1.03
CA PHE A 222 -9.79 -7.92 -0.25
C PHE A 222 -8.91 -8.87 -1.05
N LEU A 223 -7.66 -8.45 -1.30
CA LEU A 223 -6.69 -9.22 -2.05
C LEU A 223 -5.55 -9.71 -1.13
N TYR A 224 -5.23 -10.99 -1.20
CA TYR A 224 -4.22 -11.57 -0.34
C TYR A 224 -2.79 -11.15 -0.74
N ALA A 225 -1.93 -10.88 0.24
CA ALA A 225 -0.62 -10.26 0.02
C ALA A 225 0.29 -11.03 -0.95
N THR A 226 0.23 -12.37 -0.98
CA THR A 226 1.06 -13.15 -1.92
C THR A 226 0.59 -13.02 -3.36
N ASP A 227 -0.71 -12.84 -3.60
CA ASP A 227 -1.23 -12.59 -4.94
C ASP A 227 -0.78 -11.21 -5.45
N VAL A 228 -0.74 -10.22 -4.57
CA VAL A 228 -0.17 -8.89 -4.87
C VAL A 228 1.32 -8.99 -5.20
N ALA A 229 2.10 -9.74 -4.41
CA ALA A 229 3.51 -9.97 -4.71
C ALA A 229 3.70 -10.63 -6.09
N GLN A 230 2.86 -11.62 -6.43
CA GLN A 230 2.89 -12.27 -7.74
C GLN A 230 2.47 -11.33 -8.89
N ALA A 231 1.61 -10.34 -8.62
CA ALA A 231 1.25 -9.29 -9.57
C ALA A 231 2.47 -8.43 -9.90
N PHE A 232 3.21 -8.00 -8.88
CA PHE A 232 4.44 -7.24 -9.07
C PHE A 232 5.52 -8.01 -9.81
N LEU A 233 5.67 -9.32 -9.55
CA LEU A 233 6.56 -10.17 -10.35
C LEU A 233 6.13 -10.21 -11.83
N THR A 234 4.83 -10.28 -12.09
CA THR A 234 4.29 -10.23 -13.46
C THR A 234 4.57 -8.88 -14.12
N LEU A 235 4.38 -7.77 -13.41
CA LEU A 235 4.64 -6.42 -13.94
C LEU A 235 6.14 -6.14 -14.16
N LEU A 236 6.99 -6.68 -13.30
CA LEU A 236 8.45 -6.63 -13.47
C LEU A 236 8.86 -7.26 -14.80
N GLU A 237 8.32 -8.43 -15.12
CA GLU A 237 8.65 -9.15 -16.34
C GLU A 237 7.93 -8.60 -17.59
N LYS A 238 6.63 -8.35 -17.48
CA LYS A 238 5.72 -8.14 -18.63
C LYS A 238 4.98 -6.81 -18.63
N GLY A 239 5.13 -5.98 -17.59
CA GLY A 239 4.52 -4.66 -17.54
C GLY A 239 5.13 -3.75 -18.59
N GLU A 240 4.27 -3.11 -19.39
CA GLU A 240 4.65 -2.22 -20.49
C GLU A 240 4.93 -0.79 -19.96
N PRO A 241 6.02 -0.14 -20.39
CA PRO A 241 6.30 1.26 -20.07
C PRO A 241 5.15 2.21 -20.44
N GLY A 242 4.84 3.14 -19.54
CA GLY A 242 3.76 4.12 -19.70
C GLY A 242 2.38 3.60 -19.29
N GLU A 243 2.25 2.30 -19.01
CA GLU A 243 0.96 1.71 -18.73
C GLU A 243 0.64 1.66 -17.22
N ILE A 244 -0.66 1.70 -16.95
CA ILE A 244 -1.25 1.51 -15.62
C ILE A 244 -1.89 0.11 -15.58
N TYR A 245 -1.82 -0.57 -14.44
CA TYR A 245 -2.45 -1.87 -14.21
C TYR A 245 -3.18 -1.92 -12.87
N ASN A 246 -4.44 -2.34 -12.89
CA ASN A 246 -5.21 -2.64 -11.68
C ASN A 246 -4.87 -4.05 -11.16
N ILE A 247 -4.59 -4.16 -9.86
CA ILE A 247 -4.31 -5.40 -9.13
C ILE A 247 -5.41 -5.62 -8.09
N GLY A 248 -6.44 -6.38 -8.45
CA GLY A 248 -7.63 -6.56 -7.64
C GLY A 248 -8.21 -7.95 -7.71
N THR A 249 -9.29 -8.13 -6.96
CA THR A 249 -10.13 -9.32 -6.94
C THR A 249 -11.59 -8.92 -7.08
N ASN A 250 -12.46 -9.86 -7.42
CA ASN A 250 -13.90 -9.67 -7.40
C ASN A 250 -14.52 -10.04 -6.03
N PHE A 251 -13.70 -10.47 -5.07
CA PHE A 251 -14.16 -10.76 -3.72
C PHE A 251 -14.36 -9.46 -2.94
N GLU A 252 -15.61 -9.13 -2.67
CA GLU A 252 -16.01 -7.95 -1.93
C GLU A 252 -16.71 -8.33 -0.64
N MET A 253 -16.41 -7.59 0.43
CA MET A 253 -17.05 -7.79 1.73
C MET A 253 -17.21 -6.46 2.46
N SER A 254 -18.36 -6.26 3.11
CA SER A 254 -18.58 -5.10 3.99
C SER A 254 -17.79 -5.23 5.30
N ILE A 255 -17.45 -4.10 5.92
CA ILE A 255 -16.73 -4.12 7.20
C ILE A 255 -17.53 -4.83 8.30
N ILE A 256 -18.86 -4.71 8.30
CA ILE A 256 -19.72 -5.43 9.25
C ILE A 256 -19.71 -6.94 9.00
N GLN A 257 -19.75 -7.40 7.74
CA GLN A 257 -19.63 -8.82 7.41
C GLN A 257 -18.28 -9.37 7.84
N LEU A 258 -17.20 -8.63 7.57
CA LEU A 258 -15.86 -8.98 7.99
C LEU A 258 -15.74 -9.12 9.51
N ALA A 259 -16.31 -8.18 10.27
CA ALA A 259 -16.30 -8.25 11.73
C ALA A 259 -17.01 -9.51 12.23
N LYS A 260 -18.22 -9.80 11.71
CA LYS A 260 -18.99 -10.99 12.08
C LYS A 260 -18.25 -12.29 11.75
N GLU A 261 -17.63 -12.37 10.58
CA GLU A 261 -16.85 -13.53 10.18
C GLU A 261 -15.63 -13.74 11.09
N LEU A 262 -14.90 -12.67 11.43
CA LEU A 262 -13.77 -12.76 12.35
C LEU A 262 -14.21 -13.14 13.78
N VAL A 263 -15.35 -12.63 14.24
CA VAL A 263 -15.93 -13.03 15.52
C VAL A 263 -16.28 -14.52 15.49
N HIS A 264 -16.93 -15.02 14.44
CA HIS A 264 -17.21 -16.44 14.27
C HIS A 264 -15.91 -17.28 14.35
N LEU A 265 -14.90 -16.92 13.56
CA LEU A 265 -13.65 -17.68 13.46
C LEU A 265 -12.79 -17.65 14.73
N ILE A 266 -12.86 -16.59 15.55
CA ILE A 266 -11.99 -16.41 16.72
C ILE A 266 -12.70 -16.70 18.04
N LYS A 267 -14.00 -16.44 18.14
CA LYS A 267 -14.82 -16.64 19.35
C LYS A 267 -15.67 -17.91 19.31
N ASP A 268 -15.66 -18.63 18.18
CA ASP A 268 -16.39 -19.88 17.99
C ASP A 268 -17.89 -19.72 18.29
N THR A 269 -18.46 -18.57 17.91
CA THR A 269 -19.89 -18.27 18.07
C THR A 269 -20.59 -18.27 16.72
N VAL A 270 -21.81 -18.80 16.67
CA VAL A 270 -22.66 -18.85 15.47
C VAL A 270 -23.93 -18.00 15.62
N SER A 271 -24.25 -17.54 16.82
CA SER A 271 -25.45 -16.73 17.08
C SER A 271 -25.19 -15.28 16.75
N GLU A 272 -26.06 -14.65 15.95
CA GLU A 272 -25.97 -13.22 15.67
C GLU A 272 -25.97 -12.39 16.96
N SER A 273 -26.81 -12.73 17.93
CA SER A 273 -26.89 -12.00 19.20
C SER A 273 -25.60 -12.04 20.00
N GLU A 274 -24.85 -13.14 19.91
CA GLU A 274 -23.54 -13.27 20.56
C GLU A 274 -22.46 -12.53 19.77
N MET A 275 -22.53 -12.50 18.43
CA MET A 275 -21.61 -11.73 17.61
C MET A 275 -21.71 -10.23 17.87
N GLU A 276 -22.93 -9.70 18.06
CA GLU A 276 -23.15 -8.28 18.35
C GLU A 276 -22.51 -7.85 19.69
N LEU A 277 -22.27 -8.77 20.64
CA LEU A 277 -21.55 -8.46 21.88
C LEU A 277 -20.08 -8.05 21.62
N TRP A 278 -19.51 -8.50 20.51
CA TRP A 278 -18.13 -8.25 20.09
C TRP A 278 -17.99 -7.06 19.14
N ILE A 279 -19.07 -6.36 18.83
CA ILE A 279 -19.08 -5.24 17.89
C ILE A 279 -19.42 -3.95 18.63
N GLU A 280 -18.77 -2.86 18.27
CA GLU A 280 -19.06 -1.52 18.76
C GLU A 280 -19.02 -0.53 17.59
N HIS A 281 -20.07 0.26 17.42
CA HIS A 281 -20.12 1.30 16.40
C HIS A 281 -19.53 2.60 16.94
N VAL A 282 -18.58 3.17 16.21
CA VAL A 282 -17.92 4.45 16.52
C VAL A 282 -18.22 5.48 15.43
N GLN A 283 -17.88 6.74 15.69
CA GLN A 283 -18.05 7.81 14.73
C GLN A 283 -17.40 7.46 13.37
N ASP A 284 -18.11 7.74 12.28
CA ASP A 284 -17.58 7.52 10.94
C ASP A 284 -16.46 8.51 10.60
N ARG A 285 -15.67 8.19 9.58
CA ARG A 285 -14.65 9.06 9.03
C ARG A 285 -15.29 10.30 8.40
N PRO A 286 -14.57 11.44 8.32
CA PRO A 286 -15.06 12.62 7.61
C PRO A 286 -15.45 12.35 6.15
N SER A 287 -14.77 11.40 5.51
CA SER A 287 -15.11 10.85 4.20
C SER A 287 -14.80 9.35 4.22
N ASN A 288 -15.78 8.54 3.83
CA ASN A 288 -15.66 7.09 3.77
C ASN A 288 -16.41 6.57 2.53
N ASP A 289 -15.67 6.28 1.46
CA ASP A 289 -16.29 5.77 0.25
C ASP A 289 -16.99 4.44 0.54
N LEU A 290 -18.20 4.29 -0.03
CA LEU A 290 -18.99 3.09 0.18
C LEU A 290 -18.29 1.86 -0.41
N ARG A 291 -17.81 1.93 -1.65
CA ARG A 291 -17.19 0.79 -2.36
C ARG A 291 -16.13 1.29 -3.34
N TYR A 292 -15.13 0.44 -3.60
CA TYR A 292 -14.08 0.64 -4.62
C TYR A 292 -14.13 -0.48 -5.67
N PRO A 293 -15.14 -0.50 -6.55
CA PRO A 293 -15.23 -1.49 -7.62
C PRO A 293 -14.17 -1.22 -8.71
N MET A 294 -13.28 -2.17 -8.95
CA MET A 294 -12.34 -2.12 -10.07
C MET A 294 -12.13 -3.50 -10.70
N ASN A 295 -11.79 -3.55 -11.99
CA ASN A 295 -11.38 -4.79 -12.65
C ASN A 295 -9.90 -4.82 -13.00
N SER A 296 -9.36 -6.04 -13.06
CA SER A 296 -7.97 -6.36 -13.40
C SER A 296 -7.82 -7.04 -14.76
N LYS A 297 -8.77 -6.83 -15.69
CA LYS A 297 -8.79 -7.51 -17.01
C LYS A 297 -7.50 -7.29 -17.79
N LYS A 298 -6.90 -6.10 -17.71
CA LYS A 298 -5.64 -5.78 -18.38
C LYS A 298 -4.48 -6.62 -17.85
N LEU A 299 -4.34 -6.71 -16.53
CA LEU A 299 -3.31 -7.53 -15.89
C LEU A 299 -3.55 -9.04 -16.12
N HIS A 300 -4.81 -9.48 -16.21
CA HIS A 300 -5.15 -10.86 -16.57
C HIS A 300 -4.58 -11.28 -17.93
N LYS A 301 -4.50 -10.36 -18.90
CA LYS A 301 -3.90 -10.62 -20.21
C LYS A 301 -2.38 -10.88 -20.13
N LEU A 302 -1.71 -10.43 -19.07
CA LEU A 302 -0.29 -10.73 -18.81
C LEU A 302 -0.08 -12.08 -18.10
N GLY A 303 -1.15 -12.81 -17.81
CA GLY A 303 -1.12 -14.13 -17.18
C GLY A 303 -1.20 -14.14 -15.66
N TRP A 304 -1.47 -12.99 -15.03
CA TRP A 304 -1.70 -12.93 -13.58
C TRP A 304 -3.19 -13.05 -13.26
N ARG A 305 -3.53 -13.81 -12.21
CA ARG A 305 -4.85 -13.83 -11.56
C ARG A 305 -4.65 -14.09 -10.06
N PRO A 306 -5.53 -13.59 -9.18
CA PRO A 306 -5.50 -13.99 -7.78
C PRO A 306 -5.73 -15.49 -7.65
N LYS A 307 -5.00 -16.16 -6.76
CA LYS A 307 -5.04 -17.61 -6.57
C LYS A 307 -5.49 -18.00 -5.18
N VAL A 308 -5.32 -17.13 -4.19
CA VAL A 308 -5.67 -17.44 -2.80
C VAL A 308 -7.14 -17.15 -2.59
N VAL A 309 -7.90 -18.20 -2.27
CA VAL A 309 -9.30 -18.08 -1.85
C VAL A 309 -9.39 -17.43 -0.47
N TRP A 310 -10.50 -16.73 -0.21
CA TRP A 310 -10.67 -15.92 1.00
C TRP A 310 -10.50 -16.74 2.28
N GLU A 311 -11.13 -17.92 2.34
CA GLU A 311 -11.17 -18.79 3.52
C GLU A 311 -9.76 -19.24 3.94
N ASP A 312 -8.91 -19.57 2.96
CA ASP A 312 -7.52 -19.95 3.20
C ASP A 312 -6.69 -18.74 3.62
N GLY A 313 -6.89 -17.61 2.95
CA GLY A 313 -6.15 -16.38 3.21
C GLY A 313 -6.43 -15.84 4.61
N ILE A 314 -7.70 -15.77 5.02
CA ILE A 314 -8.09 -15.24 6.33
C ILE A 314 -7.63 -16.16 7.47
N ARG A 315 -7.73 -17.49 7.30
CA ARG A 315 -7.22 -18.47 8.28
C ARG A 315 -5.71 -18.30 8.51
N LYS A 316 -4.92 -18.28 7.43
CA LYS A 316 -3.46 -18.06 7.50
C LYS A 316 -3.13 -16.71 8.14
N THR A 317 -3.95 -15.70 7.89
CA THR A 317 -3.78 -14.38 8.50
C THR A 317 -4.00 -14.45 10.01
N ILE A 318 -5.10 -15.05 10.47
CA ILE A 318 -5.41 -15.22 11.90
C ILE A 318 -4.30 -15.99 12.61
N GLU A 319 -3.90 -17.15 12.08
CA GLU A 319 -2.82 -17.98 12.61
C GLU A 319 -1.51 -17.21 12.73
N TRP A 320 -1.18 -16.40 11.72
CA TRP A 320 0.02 -15.57 11.76
C TRP A 320 -0.04 -14.55 12.91
N TYR A 321 -1.15 -13.84 13.09
CA TYR A 321 -1.27 -12.85 14.19
C TYR A 321 -1.22 -13.48 15.57
N GLN A 322 -1.77 -14.69 15.76
CA GLN A 322 -1.67 -15.42 17.03
C GLN A 322 -0.21 -15.60 17.47
N ALA A 323 0.69 -15.89 16.52
CA ALA A 323 2.10 -16.12 16.81
C ALA A 323 2.97 -14.84 16.74
N ASN A 324 2.51 -13.78 16.09
CA ASN A 324 3.37 -12.68 15.63
C ASN A 324 2.86 -11.26 15.97
N PHE A 325 1.80 -11.10 16.76
CA PHE A 325 1.24 -9.78 17.07
C PHE A 325 2.29 -8.77 17.60
N HIS A 326 3.20 -9.21 18.48
CA HIS A 326 4.29 -8.38 19.01
C HIS A 326 5.53 -8.28 18.08
N ASN A 327 5.34 -8.43 16.77
CA ASN A 327 6.40 -8.18 15.80
C ASN A 327 6.75 -6.69 15.68
N TRP A 328 5.84 -5.81 16.07
CA TRP A 328 6.09 -4.38 16.23
C TRP A 328 6.17 -4.03 17.71
N THR A 329 7.09 -3.11 18.05
CA THR A 329 7.35 -2.71 19.44
C THR A 329 6.15 -2.02 20.11
N ASP A 330 5.26 -1.45 19.33
CA ASP A 330 4.11 -0.65 19.76
C ASP A 330 2.77 -1.20 19.25
N ALA A 331 2.71 -2.48 18.90
CA ALA A 331 1.50 -3.14 18.36
C ALA A 331 0.24 -2.90 19.20
N GLU A 332 0.37 -2.86 20.53
CA GLU A 332 -0.74 -2.57 21.46
C GLU A 332 -1.37 -1.19 21.23
N LYS A 333 -0.56 -0.17 20.94
CA LYS A 333 -1.05 1.20 20.69
C LYS A 333 -1.91 1.26 19.44
N ALA A 334 -1.70 0.36 18.47
CA ALA A 334 -2.50 0.32 17.26
C ALA A 334 -3.97 -0.11 17.52
N LEU A 335 -4.21 -0.78 18.65
CA LEU A 335 -5.55 -1.24 19.05
C LEU A 335 -6.40 -0.12 19.64
N ASP A 336 -5.80 1.02 19.99
CA ASP A 336 -6.54 2.14 20.52
C ASP A 336 -7.46 2.76 19.45
N PRO A 337 -8.64 3.27 19.83
CA PRO A 337 -9.53 3.97 18.92
C PRO A 337 -8.83 5.21 18.33
N PHE A 338 -9.04 5.45 17.03
CA PHE A 338 -8.57 6.64 16.35
C PHE A 338 -9.77 7.40 15.75
N PRO A 339 -9.82 8.75 15.83
CA PRO A 339 -8.83 9.64 16.46
C PRO A 339 -8.85 9.54 17.98
N SER A 340 -7.69 9.71 18.63
CA SER A 340 -7.65 9.83 20.08
C SER A 340 -8.39 11.11 20.53
N ALA A 341 -8.97 11.09 21.73
CA ALA A 341 -9.69 12.26 22.28
C ALA A 341 -8.84 13.55 22.31
N ALA A 342 -7.52 13.42 22.37
CA ALA A 342 -6.57 14.53 22.31
C ALA A 342 -6.54 15.22 20.93
N LEU A 343 -6.66 14.45 19.84
CA LEU A 343 -6.66 15.00 18.48
C LEU A 343 -7.92 15.84 18.23
N TYR A 344 -9.09 15.38 18.70
CA TYR A 344 -10.34 16.13 18.58
C TYR A 344 -10.27 17.54 19.20
N LYS A 345 -9.53 17.72 20.30
CA LYS A 345 -9.36 19.04 20.94
C LYS A 345 -8.55 20.03 20.09
N ILE A 346 -7.64 19.54 19.25
CA ILE A 346 -6.76 20.39 18.42
C ILE A 346 -7.52 20.99 17.23
N ARG A 347 -8.55 20.31 16.72
CA ARG A 347 -9.26 20.73 15.49
C ARG A 347 -10.55 21.47 15.70
N GLN A 348 -11.05 21.67 16.92
CA GLN A 348 -12.15 22.63 17.12
C GLN A 348 -11.54 24.04 17.04
N PRO A 349 -11.63 24.73 15.89
CA PRO A 349 -11.21 26.11 15.85
C PRO A 349 -12.23 26.85 16.69
N ASN A 350 -11.80 27.69 17.63
CA ASN A 350 -12.65 28.76 18.11
C ASN A 350 -12.95 29.63 16.87
N PHE A 351 -14.06 29.35 16.19
CA PHE A 351 -14.53 30.16 15.08
C PHE A 351 -14.92 31.52 15.65
N VAL A 352 -13.96 32.45 15.68
CA VAL A 352 -14.28 33.87 15.71
C VAL A 352 -14.74 34.20 14.29
N LEU A 353 -16.06 34.22 14.11
CA LEU A 353 -16.67 34.76 12.91
C LEU A 353 -16.27 36.24 12.83
N PHE A 354 -15.28 36.57 12.00
CA PHE A 354 -15.11 37.96 11.58
C PHE A 354 -16.20 38.25 10.56
N THR A 355 -17.34 38.75 11.05
CA THR A 355 -18.31 39.45 10.22
C THR A 355 -17.61 40.68 9.65
N LEU A 356 -17.26 40.65 8.37
CA LEU A 356 -16.89 41.85 7.63
C LEU A 356 -18.15 42.73 7.56
N ALA A 357 -18.16 43.79 8.37
CA ALA A 357 -19.12 44.88 8.23
C ALA A 357 -18.86 45.58 6.88
N LYS A 358 -19.96 45.85 6.16
CA LYS A 358 -20.01 46.40 4.79
C LYS A 358 -19.33 47.75 4.63
#